data_AF-A0A0C2FBX3-F1
#
_entry.id   AF-A0A0C2FBX3-F1
#
_cell.length_a   1.000
_cell.length_b   1.000
_cell.length_c   1.000
_cell.angle_alpha   90.00
_cell.angle_beta   90.00
_cell.angle_gamma   90.00
#
_symmetry.space_group_name_H-M   'P 1'
#
loop_
_entity.id
_entity.type
_entity.pdbx_description
1 polymer ?
#
loop_
_entity_poly.entity_id
_entity_poly.type
_entity_poly.pdbx_seq_one_letter_code
_entity_poly.pdbx_strand_id
1 'polypeptide(L)'
;MKPGLKYMRAREIFNKEPVWQAVHEDDRQDIFREALAYVTKRDADLNRETRKRNIKALAEILESMDQITYKTTWAQAQRLLIENPQFADDTTLQSMDKEDALIVFEEHIRQAEKEHAEIKEAEERRIKRQERKVREDFQKFLQELHKKGELTSMSLWSSLYPVISSDPRFDAMLTQDGSTPLDLFKFYVEELKEQYGQDRRVIKDILNDQKKVVQV
;
A
#
# COMPACT_ATOMS: atom_id res chain seq x y z
N MET A 1 6.34 -31.14 -39.14
CA MET A 1 5.03 -31.75 -39.47
C MET A 1 3.95 -30.86 -38.89
N LYS A 2 2.91 -30.48 -39.61
CA LYS A 2 1.87 -29.58 -39.05
C LYS A 2 0.98 -30.35 -38.06
N PRO A 3 0.61 -29.75 -36.91
CA PRO A 3 -0.44 -30.30 -36.06
C PRO A 3 -1.70 -30.57 -36.89
N GLY A 4 -2.28 -31.77 -36.75
CA GLY A 4 -3.47 -32.18 -37.52
C GLY A 4 -3.21 -32.74 -38.93
N LEU A 5 -1.96 -32.97 -39.34
CA LEU A 5 -1.68 -33.68 -40.60
C LEU A 5 -2.24 -35.12 -40.53
N LYS A 6 -3.12 -35.48 -41.46
CA LYS A 6 -3.68 -36.83 -41.55
C LYS A 6 -2.69 -37.81 -42.20
N TYR A 7 -2.67 -39.06 -41.73
CA TYR A 7 -1.77 -40.11 -42.24
C TYR A 7 -1.86 -40.29 -43.75
N MET A 8 -3.08 -40.34 -44.33
CA MET A 8 -3.26 -40.49 -45.79
C MET A 8 -2.54 -39.39 -46.57
N ARG A 9 -2.61 -38.15 -46.09
CA ARG A 9 -1.93 -37.01 -46.72
C ARG A 9 -0.42 -37.06 -46.50
N ALA A 10 0.03 -37.50 -45.33
CA ALA A 10 1.44 -37.71 -45.05
C ALA A 10 2.04 -38.77 -45.98
N ARG A 11 1.33 -39.89 -46.18
CA ARG A 11 1.72 -40.94 -47.13
C ARG A 11 1.89 -40.39 -48.54
N GLU A 12 0.96 -39.59 -49.03
CA GLU A 12 1.08 -38.96 -50.36
C GLU A 12 2.32 -38.05 -50.46
N ILE A 13 2.57 -37.24 -49.43
CA ILE A 13 3.67 -36.26 -49.42
C ILE A 13 5.03 -36.96 -49.33
N PHE A 14 5.15 -37.98 -48.47
CA PHE A 14 6.41 -38.61 -48.14
C PHE A 14 6.69 -39.89 -48.94
N ASN A 15 5.79 -40.33 -49.82
CA ASN A 15 5.93 -41.60 -50.55
C ASN A 15 7.27 -41.77 -51.30
N LYS A 16 7.86 -40.67 -51.77
CA LYS A 16 9.13 -40.67 -52.53
C LYS A 16 10.36 -40.52 -51.65
N GLU A 17 10.19 -40.24 -50.36
CA GLU A 17 11.31 -40.04 -49.44
C GLU A 17 11.97 -41.39 -49.13
N PRO A 18 13.29 -41.53 -49.32
CA PRO A 18 14.00 -42.78 -49.03
C PRO A 18 13.77 -43.27 -47.59
N VAL A 19 13.72 -42.35 -46.64
CA VAL A 19 13.45 -42.63 -45.21
C VAL A 19 12.03 -43.14 -44.95
N TRP A 20 11.05 -42.75 -45.78
CA TRP A 20 9.68 -43.25 -45.69
C TRP A 20 9.56 -44.65 -46.30
N GLN A 21 10.22 -44.87 -47.45
CA GLN A 21 10.23 -46.16 -48.14
C GLN A 21 10.97 -47.24 -47.36
N ALA A 22 12.00 -46.86 -46.57
CA ALA A 22 12.79 -47.77 -45.75
C ALA A 22 12.01 -48.40 -44.57
N VAL A 23 10.90 -47.79 -44.15
CA VAL A 23 10.04 -48.29 -43.06
C VAL A 23 8.97 -49.22 -43.64
N HIS A 24 8.67 -50.33 -42.97
CA HIS A 24 7.61 -51.25 -43.40
C HIS A 24 6.22 -50.61 -43.32
N GLU A 25 5.30 -50.96 -44.23
CA GLU A 25 3.98 -50.31 -44.30
C GLU A 25 3.17 -50.40 -43.00
N ASP A 26 3.29 -51.54 -42.31
CA ASP A 26 2.60 -51.78 -41.03
C ASP A 26 3.12 -50.85 -39.92
N ASP A 27 4.42 -50.55 -39.90
CA ASP A 27 5.04 -49.69 -38.88
C ASP A 27 4.92 -48.20 -39.19
N ARG A 28 4.75 -47.82 -40.47
CA ARG A 28 4.68 -46.41 -40.90
C ARG A 28 3.56 -45.64 -40.20
N GLN A 29 2.42 -46.28 -39.98
CA GLN A 29 1.29 -45.62 -39.35
C GLN A 29 1.55 -45.36 -37.86
N ASP A 30 2.19 -46.29 -37.15
CA ASP A 30 2.55 -46.14 -35.74
C ASP A 30 3.63 -45.08 -35.55
N ILE A 31 4.71 -45.17 -36.33
CA ILE A 31 5.79 -44.17 -36.31
C ILE A 31 5.24 -42.78 -36.65
N PHE A 32 4.34 -42.67 -37.62
CA PHE A 32 3.69 -41.40 -37.94
C PHE A 32 2.84 -40.87 -36.78
N ARG A 33 2.06 -41.72 -36.11
CA ARG A 33 1.25 -41.35 -34.93
C ARG A 33 2.14 -40.83 -33.81
N GLU A 34 3.22 -41.54 -33.49
CA GLU A 34 4.18 -41.14 -32.45
C GLU A 34 4.90 -39.83 -32.81
N ALA A 35 5.38 -39.69 -34.05
CA ALA A 35 6.03 -38.47 -34.52
C ALA A 35 5.08 -37.26 -34.47
N LEU A 36 3.81 -37.44 -34.86
CA LEU A 36 2.80 -36.38 -34.79
C LEU A 36 2.49 -35.99 -33.35
N ALA A 37 2.36 -36.96 -32.44
CA ALA A 37 2.16 -36.71 -31.01
C ALA A 37 3.36 -35.96 -30.40
N TYR A 38 4.57 -36.39 -30.71
CA TYR A 38 5.80 -35.73 -30.26
C TYR A 38 5.88 -34.28 -30.76
N VAL A 39 5.68 -34.03 -32.05
CA VAL A 39 5.73 -32.67 -32.62
C VAL A 39 4.64 -31.78 -32.01
N THR A 40 3.41 -32.29 -31.88
CA THR A 40 2.31 -31.53 -31.28
C THR A 40 2.60 -31.15 -29.83
N LYS A 41 3.12 -32.10 -29.03
CA LYS A 41 3.51 -31.85 -27.64
C LYS A 41 4.65 -30.84 -27.55
N ARG A 42 5.72 -31.04 -28.33
CA ARG A 42 6.88 -30.13 -28.37
C ARG A 42 6.47 -28.69 -28.72
N ASP A 43 5.63 -28.52 -29.73
CA ASP A 43 5.17 -27.20 -30.16
C ASP A 43 4.26 -26.54 -29.09
N ALA A 44 3.41 -27.32 -28.41
CA ALA A 44 2.60 -26.84 -27.29
C ALA A 44 3.48 -26.41 -26.09
N ASP A 45 4.49 -27.20 -25.74
CA ASP A 45 5.44 -26.89 -24.67
C ASP A 45 6.24 -25.61 -25.01
N LEU A 46 6.71 -25.47 -26.25
CA LEU A 46 7.41 -24.26 -26.70
C LEU A 46 6.54 -23.01 -26.62
N ASN A 47 5.28 -23.10 -27.03
CA ASN A 47 4.32 -22.00 -26.92
C ASN A 47 4.06 -21.63 -25.46
N ARG A 48 3.95 -22.62 -24.57
CA ARG A 48 3.77 -22.40 -23.14
C ARG A 48 4.96 -21.68 -22.51
N GLU A 49 6.17 -22.11 -22.81
CA GLU A 49 7.39 -21.46 -22.29
C GLU A 49 7.55 -20.04 -22.85
N THR A 50 7.23 -19.84 -24.13
CA THR A 50 7.24 -18.49 -24.75
C THR A 50 6.23 -17.57 -24.07
N ARG A 51 4.98 -18.03 -23.86
CA ARG A 51 3.94 -17.28 -23.14
C ARG A 51 4.41 -16.91 -21.73
N LYS A 52 4.95 -17.88 -20.99
CA LYS A 52 5.47 -17.67 -19.62
C LYS A 52 6.60 -16.65 -19.58
N ARG A 53 7.55 -16.74 -20.51
CA ARG A 53 8.66 -15.78 -20.66
C ARG A 53 8.13 -14.37 -20.95
N ASN A 54 7.19 -14.25 -21.88
CA ASN A 54 6.62 -12.97 -22.29
C ASN A 54 5.85 -12.30 -21.15
N ILE A 55 5.02 -13.05 -20.43
CA ILE A 55 4.31 -12.57 -19.23
C ILE A 55 5.30 -12.01 -18.20
N LYS A 56 6.38 -12.76 -17.92
CA LYS A 56 7.40 -12.34 -16.96
C LYS A 56 8.14 -11.08 -17.43
N ALA A 57 8.55 -11.05 -18.70
CA ALA A 57 9.26 -9.92 -19.27
C ALA A 57 8.42 -8.64 -19.27
N LEU A 58 7.13 -8.72 -19.62
CA LEU A 58 6.23 -7.57 -19.56
C LEU A 58 6.07 -7.07 -18.12
N ALA A 59 5.90 -7.96 -17.15
CA ALA A 59 5.80 -7.58 -15.74
C ALA A 59 7.05 -6.82 -15.26
N GLU A 60 8.25 -7.34 -15.57
CA GLU A 60 9.53 -6.69 -15.23
C GLU A 60 9.67 -5.31 -15.89
N ILE A 61 9.25 -5.17 -17.15
CA ILE A 61 9.28 -3.88 -17.85
C ILE A 61 8.35 -2.89 -17.14
N LEU A 62 7.11 -3.27 -16.85
CA LEU A 62 6.15 -2.41 -16.15
C LEU A 62 6.67 -2.00 -14.76
N GLU A 63 7.27 -2.92 -14.00
CA GLU A 63 7.88 -2.63 -12.70
C GLU A 63 9.03 -1.61 -12.78
N SER A 64 9.78 -1.60 -13.89
CA SER A 64 10.89 -0.66 -14.10
C SER A 64 10.46 0.73 -14.60
N MET A 65 9.17 0.93 -14.92
CA MET A 65 8.67 2.17 -15.53
C MET A 65 8.04 3.09 -14.49
N ASP A 66 8.81 4.05 -13.98
CA ASP A 66 8.34 5.08 -13.04
C ASP A 66 7.19 5.95 -13.58
N GLN A 67 7.03 6.03 -14.91
CA GLN A 67 5.96 6.79 -15.55
C GLN A 67 4.59 6.10 -15.43
N ILE A 68 4.56 4.80 -15.17
CA ILE A 68 3.32 4.05 -14.96
C ILE A 68 2.96 4.14 -13.48
N THR A 69 1.80 4.72 -13.22
CA THR A 69 1.30 4.95 -11.87
C THR A 69 -0.02 4.20 -11.69
N TYR A 70 -0.52 4.15 -10.46
CA TYR A 70 -1.84 3.58 -10.14
C TYR A 70 -3.02 4.21 -10.91
N LYS A 71 -2.84 5.37 -11.56
CA LYS A 71 -3.87 6.04 -12.39
C LYS A 71 -3.70 5.80 -13.89
N THR A 72 -2.61 5.15 -14.29
CA THR A 72 -2.28 4.97 -15.70
C THR A 72 -3.27 4.02 -16.34
N THR A 73 -3.85 4.42 -17.46
CA THR A 73 -4.75 3.58 -18.26
C THR A 73 -3.96 2.69 -19.22
N TRP A 74 -4.57 1.58 -19.66
CA TRP A 74 -3.93 0.69 -20.63
C TRP A 74 -3.50 1.43 -21.92
N ALA A 75 -4.34 2.32 -22.45
CA ALA A 75 -4.03 3.08 -23.67
C ALA A 75 -2.85 4.06 -23.49
N GLN A 76 -2.57 4.50 -22.27
CA GLN A 76 -1.36 5.29 -21.95
C GLN A 76 -0.16 4.38 -21.80
N ALA A 77 -0.30 3.28 -21.05
CA ALA A 77 0.76 2.30 -20.86
C ALA A 77 1.25 1.72 -22.19
N GLN A 78 0.36 1.41 -23.12
CA GLN A 78 0.75 0.94 -24.46
C GLN A 78 1.64 1.93 -25.22
N ARG A 79 1.37 3.23 -25.13
CA ARG A 79 2.21 4.26 -25.76
C ARG A 79 3.60 4.27 -25.15
N LEU A 80 3.66 4.24 -23.82
CA LEU A 80 4.92 4.20 -23.08
C LEU A 80 5.71 2.90 -23.33
N LEU A 81 5.02 1.76 -23.49
CA LEU A 81 5.63 0.47 -23.81
C LEU A 81 6.26 0.48 -25.20
N ILE A 82 5.59 1.06 -26.21
CA ILE A 82 6.16 1.16 -27.58
C ILE A 82 7.43 2.02 -27.59
N GLU A 83 7.52 3.01 -26.70
CA GLU A 83 8.70 3.86 -26.55
C GLU A 83 9.82 3.21 -25.71
N ASN A 84 9.51 2.13 -24.97
CA ASN A 84 10.49 1.43 -24.14
C ASN A 84 11.34 0.45 -24.98
N PRO A 85 12.68 0.62 -25.04
CA PRO A 85 13.54 -0.24 -25.86
C PRO A 85 13.42 -1.75 -25.53
N GLN A 86 13.22 -2.11 -24.26
CA GLN A 86 13.10 -3.51 -23.85
C GLN A 86 11.86 -4.20 -24.45
N PHE A 87 10.79 -3.43 -24.70
CA PHE A 87 9.59 -3.91 -25.37
C PHE A 87 9.66 -3.73 -26.90
N ALA A 88 10.25 -2.62 -27.36
CA ALA A 88 10.37 -2.29 -28.78
C ALA A 88 11.27 -3.27 -29.55
N ASP A 89 12.34 -3.76 -28.92
CA ASP A 89 13.31 -4.65 -29.55
C ASP A 89 12.92 -6.14 -29.47
N ASP A 90 11.99 -6.51 -28.58
CA ASP A 90 11.55 -7.90 -28.38
C ASP A 90 10.31 -8.23 -29.22
N THR A 91 10.55 -8.65 -30.46
CA THR A 91 9.49 -9.08 -31.41
C THR A 91 8.59 -10.20 -30.85
N THR A 92 9.13 -11.10 -30.03
CA THR A 92 8.35 -12.20 -29.46
C THR A 92 7.39 -11.69 -28.39
N LEU A 93 7.81 -10.69 -27.62
CA LEU A 93 6.97 -9.99 -26.65
C LEU A 93 5.90 -9.15 -27.34
N GLN A 94 6.22 -8.44 -28.41
CA GLN A 94 5.23 -7.69 -29.21
C GLN A 94 4.14 -8.58 -29.81
N SER A 95 4.47 -9.84 -30.10
CA SER A 95 3.53 -10.83 -30.63
C SER A 95 2.72 -11.56 -29.56
N MET A 96 2.85 -11.21 -28.27
CA MET A 96 2.13 -11.86 -27.20
C MET A 96 0.62 -11.68 -27.31
N ASP A 97 -0.13 -12.56 -26.65
CA ASP A 97 -1.59 -12.46 -26.62
C ASP A 97 -2.05 -11.19 -25.89
N LYS A 98 -3.07 -10.54 -26.43
CA LYS A 98 -3.57 -9.27 -25.89
C LYS A 98 -4.26 -9.45 -24.53
N GLU A 99 -4.90 -10.59 -24.31
CA GLU A 99 -5.52 -10.93 -23.02
C GLU A 99 -4.44 -11.10 -21.95
N ASP A 100 -3.35 -11.81 -22.27
CA ASP A 100 -2.21 -11.96 -21.36
C ASP A 100 -1.59 -10.60 -20.99
N ALA A 101 -1.40 -9.73 -21.99
CA ALA A 101 -0.85 -8.40 -21.75
C ALA A 101 -1.75 -7.56 -20.83
N LEU A 102 -3.08 -7.64 -21.01
CA LEU A 102 -4.05 -6.96 -20.17
C LEU A 102 -4.04 -7.50 -18.74
N ILE A 103 -3.96 -8.81 -18.55
CA ILE A 103 -3.90 -9.44 -17.22
C ILE A 103 -2.65 -8.99 -16.47
N VAL A 104 -1.48 -8.99 -17.13
CA VAL A 104 -0.22 -8.54 -16.53
C VAL A 104 -0.29 -7.07 -16.14
N PHE A 105 -0.87 -6.23 -17.01
CA PHE A 105 -1.05 -4.82 -16.72
C PHE A 105 -2.02 -4.55 -15.57
N GLU A 106 -3.17 -5.24 -15.54
CA GLU A 106 -4.15 -5.11 -14.46
C GLU A 106 -3.52 -5.46 -13.10
N GLU A 107 -2.75 -6.54 -13.03
CA GLU A 107 -2.08 -6.94 -11.80
C GLU A 107 -1.04 -5.91 -11.35
N HIS A 108 -0.26 -5.35 -12.29
CA HIS A 108 0.68 -4.27 -12.00
C HIS A 108 -0.03 -3.03 -11.45
N ILE A 109 -1.13 -2.59 -12.07
CA ILE A 109 -1.90 -1.43 -11.59
C ILE A 109 -2.53 -1.71 -10.21
N ARG A 110 -3.09 -2.90 -10.00
CA ARG A 110 -3.65 -3.30 -8.70
C ARG A 110 -2.59 -3.25 -7.59
N GLN A 111 -1.38 -3.71 -7.88
CA GLN A 111 -0.26 -3.64 -6.94
C GLN A 111 0.14 -2.18 -6.67
N ALA A 112 0.21 -1.33 -7.70
CA ALA A 112 0.49 0.09 -7.55
C ALA A 112 -0.60 0.84 -6.76
N GLU A 113 -1.88 0.51 -6.96
CA GLU A 113 -3.01 1.05 -6.19
C GLU A 113 -2.90 0.69 -4.70
N LYS A 114 -2.55 -0.57 -4.42
CA LYS A 114 -2.36 -1.06 -3.06
C LYS A 114 -1.21 -0.34 -2.36
N GLU A 115 -0.04 -0.23 -3.01
CA GLU A 115 1.11 0.48 -2.44
C GLU A 115 0.79 1.96 -2.19
N HIS A 116 0.14 2.63 -3.15
CA HIS A 116 -0.28 4.01 -2.96
C HIS A 116 -1.26 4.19 -1.79
N ALA A 117 -2.21 3.26 -1.62
CA ALA A 117 -3.14 3.27 -0.49
C ALA A 117 -2.42 3.07 0.85
N GLU A 118 -1.47 2.14 0.91
CA GLU A 118 -0.65 1.87 2.11
C GLU A 118 0.20 3.09 2.50
N ILE A 119 0.83 3.76 1.53
CA ILE A 119 1.60 5.00 1.74
C ILE A 119 0.68 6.10 2.28
N LYS A 120 -0.49 6.29 1.65
CA LYS A 120 -1.46 7.31 2.08
C LYS A 120 -1.94 7.05 3.51
N GLU A 121 -2.29 5.81 3.84
CA GLU A 121 -2.73 5.45 5.18
C GLU A 121 -1.61 5.61 6.22
N ALA A 122 -0.37 5.27 5.86
CA ALA A 122 0.80 5.50 6.72
C ALA A 122 1.02 6.99 7.00
N GLU A 123 0.86 7.84 5.99
CA GLU A 123 0.99 9.30 6.13
C GLU A 123 -0.12 9.87 7.02
N GLU A 124 -1.38 9.49 6.78
CA GLU A 124 -2.51 9.92 7.63
C GLU A 124 -2.32 9.48 9.08
N ARG A 125 -1.82 8.26 9.32
CA ARG A 125 -1.50 7.78 10.68
C ARG A 125 -0.34 8.57 11.29
N ARG A 126 0.67 8.95 10.51
CA ARG A 126 1.80 9.77 10.97
C ARG A 126 1.32 11.16 11.40
N ILE A 127 0.50 11.82 10.58
CA ILE A 127 -0.09 13.13 10.88
C ILE A 127 -0.92 13.06 12.17
N LYS A 128 -1.85 12.10 12.28
CA LYS A 128 -2.68 11.92 13.49
C LYS A 128 -1.86 11.69 14.76
N ARG A 129 -0.75 10.94 14.66
CA ARG A 129 0.17 10.73 15.80
C ARG A 129 0.89 12.02 16.18
N GLN A 130 1.36 12.78 15.20
CA GLN A 130 2.01 14.06 15.42
C GLN A 130 1.04 15.07 16.07
N GLU A 131 -0.20 15.12 15.60
CA GLU A 131 -1.27 15.95 16.19
C GLU A 131 -1.53 15.59 17.65
N ARG A 132 -1.66 14.30 17.94
CA ARG A 132 -1.82 13.83 19.32
C ARG A 132 -0.63 14.25 20.20
N LYS A 133 0.59 14.11 19.71
CA LYS A 133 1.81 14.45 20.46
C LYS A 133 1.86 15.94 20.81
N VAL A 134 1.54 16.81 19.87
CA VAL A 134 1.49 18.27 20.14
C VAL A 134 0.43 18.61 21.18
N ARG A 135 -0.75 17.99 21.12
CA ARG A 135 -1.78 18.15 22.17
C ARG A 135 -1.28 17.69 23.54
N GLU A 136 -0.61 16.54 23.61
CA GLU A 136 0.00 16.03 24.84
C GLU A 136 1.10 16.98 25.37
N ASP A 137 1.91 17.56 24.49
CA ASP A 137 2.97 18.49 24.87
C ASP A 137 2.41 19.83 25.35
N PHE A 138 1.31 20.32 24.77
CA PHE A 138 0.59 21.49 25.29
C PHE A 138 -0.08 21.20 26.64
N GLN A 139 -0.62 19.99 26.86
CA GLN A 139 -1.12 19.61 28.18
C GLN A 139 0.00 19.55 29.23
N LYS A 140 1.18 19.02 28.88
CA LYS A 140 2.36 19.06 29.77
C LYS A 140 2.76 20.49 30.10
N PHE A 141 2.68 21.41 29.14
CA PHE A 141 2.92 22.83 29.39
C PHE A 141 1.96 23.39 30.46
N LEU A 142 0.66 23.12 30.34
CA LEU A 142 -0.32 23.54 31.35
C LEU A 142 -0.02 22.93 32.73
N GLN A 143 0.43 21.66 32.77
CA GLN A 143 0.87 21.00 34.00
C GLN A 143 2.13 21.67 34.59
N GLU A 144 3.08 22.10 33.78
CA GLU A 144 4.27 22.84 34.22
C GLU A 144 3.89 24.19 34.83
N LEU A 145 2.98 24.94 34.18
CA LEU A 145 2.47 26.21 34.72
C LEU A 145 1.77 25.99 36.07
N HIS A 146 1.00 24.91 36.21
CA HIS A 146 0.35 24.58 37.49
C HIS A 146 1.35 24.19 38.57
N LYS A 147 2.37 23.37 38.25
CA LYS A 147 3.44 23.02 39.20
C LYS A 147 4.23 24.24 39.69
N LYS A 148 4.36 25.27 38.87
CA LYS A 148 4.98 26.56 39.25
C LYS A 148 4.05 27.47 40.07
N GLY A 149 2.77 27.12 40.19
CA GLY A 149 1.74 27.95 40.82
C GLY A 149 1.25 29.11 39.94
N GLU A 150 1.65 29.16 38.67
CA GLU A 150 1.23 30.19 37.71
C GLU A 150 -0.18 29.92 37.18
N LEU A 151 -0.54 28.64 37.02
CA LEU A 151 -1.89 28.21 36.65
C LEU A 151 -2.57 27.57 37.86
N THR A 152 -3.82 27.97 38.14
CA THR A 152 -4.65 27.46 39.24
C THR A 152 -6.09 27.22 38.76
N SER A 153 -6.93 26.60 39.59
CA SER A 153 -8.36 26.41 39.32
C SER A 153 -9.16 27.72 39.15
N MET A 154 -8.58 28.85 39.58
CA MET A 154 -9.17 30.20 39.47
C MET A 154 -8.55 31.04 38.33
N SER A 155 -7.54 30.52 37.63
CA SER A 155 -6.85 31.25 36.57
C SER A 155 -7.77 31.49 35.36
N LEU A 156 -7.72 32.70 34.81
CA LEU A 156 -8.44 33.05 33.59
C LEU A 156 -7.53 32.91 32.36
N TRP A 157 -8.11 32.51 31.24
CA TRP A 157 -7.37 32.43 29.96
C TRP A 157 -6.70 33.76 29.61
N SER A 158 -7.44 34.87 29.71
CA SER A 158 -6.93 36.21 29.41
C SER A 158 -5.71 36.60 30.25
N SER A 159 -5.66 36.19 31.51
CA SER A 159 -4.51 36.48 32.38
C SER A 159 -3.26 35.67 32.03
N LEU A 160 -3.42 34.43 31.56
CA LEU A 160 -2.29 33.56 31.23
C LEU A 160 -1.92 33.59 29.75
N TYR A 161 -2.77 34.18 28.90
CA TYR A 161 -2.52 34.27 27.46
C TYR A 161 -1.15 34.85 27.11
N PRO A 162 -0.63 35.94 27.73
CA PRO A 162 0.70 36.46 27.40
C PRO A 162 1.84 35.46 27.64
N VAL A 163 1.71 34.61 28.65
CA VAL A 163 2.70 33.55 28.93
C VAL A 163 2.50 32.40 27.95
N ILE A 164 1.25 31.98 27.75
CA ILE A 164 0.90 30.85 26.89
C ILE A 164 1.28 31.12 25.43
N SER A 165 0.96 32.30 24.90
CA SER A 165 1.23 32.65 23.50
C SER A 165 2.71 32.87 23.19
N SER A 166 3.56 32.96 24.22
CA SER A 166 5.01 33.05 24.06
C SER A 166 5.71 31.69 24.00
N ASP A 167 5.01 30.59 24.35
CA ASP A 167 5.59 29.24 24.34
C ASP A 167 5.43 28.60 22.95
N PRO A 168 6.50 28.02 22.35
CA PRO A 168 6.43 27.38 21.03
C PRO A 168 5.38 26.26 20.91
N ARG A 169 5.00 25.62 22.03
CA ARG A 169 3.96 24.57 22.05
C ARG A 169 2.57 25.15 21.76
N PHE A 170 2.34 26.43 22.02
CA PHE A 170 1.12 27.13 21.61
C PHE A 170 1.06 27.30 20.10
N ASP A 171 2.13 27.77 19.47
CA ASP A 171 2.19 27.94 18.01
C ASP A 171 1.97 26.60 17.28
N ALA A 172 2.57 25.52 17.80
CA ALA A 172 2.38 24.18 17.25
C ALA A 172 0.92 23.70 17.30
N MET A 173 0.13 24.15 18.29
CA MET A 173 -1.30 23.84 18.39
C MET A 173 -2.15 24.62 17.38
N LEU A 174 -1.69 25.79 16.90
CA LEU A 174 -2.46 26.62 15.96
C LEU A 174 -2.59 25.98 14.58
N THR A 175 -1.74 25.03 14.24
CA THR A 175 -1.74 24.32 12.95
C THR A 175 -2.55 23.01 12.99
N GLN A 176 -3.32 22.77 14.05
CA GLN A 176 -4.03 21.49 14.27
C GLN A 176 -5.54 21.66 14.24
N ASP A 177 -6.21 20.64 13.71
CA ASP A 177 -7.65 20.53 13.78
C ASP A 177 -8.11 19.94 15.14
N GLY A 178 -9.32 20.29 15.57
CA GLY A 178 -9.94 19.76 16.79
C GLY A 178 -9.88 20.71 17.97
N SER A 179 -9.53 20.20 19.16
CA SER A 179 -9.52 20.99 20.41
C SER A 179 -8.48 22.10 20.33
N THR A 180 -8.93 23.34 20.52
CA THR A 180 -8.07 24.52 20.50
C THR A 180 -7.24 24.61 21.79
N PRO A 181 -6.16 25.43 21.82
CA PRO A 181 -5.45 25.75 23.06
C PRO A 181 -6.38 26.22 24.20
N LEU A 182 -7.40 27.00 23.88
CA LEU A 182 -8.39 27.48 24.84
C LEU A 182 -9.24 26.34 25.40
N ASP A 183 -9.63 25.38 24.56
CA ASP A 183 -10.39 24.22 25.01
C ASP A 183 -9.56 23.36 25.98
N LEU A 184 -8.31 23.07 25.62
CA LEU A 184 -7.39 22.32 26.49
C LEU A 184 -7.14 23.05 27.82
N PHE A 185 -7.00 24.36 27.80
CA PHE A 185 -6.91 25.16 29.02
C PHE A 185 -8.17 25.06 29.88
N LYS A 186 -9.36 25.20 29.28
CA LYS A 186 -10.63 25.08 30.01
C LYS A 186 -10.80 23.71 30.63
N PHE A 187 -10.48 22.63 29.89
CA PHE A 187 -10.53 21.28 30.41
C PHE A 187 -9.59 21.10 31.59
N TYR A 188 -8.35 21.58 31.48
CA TYR A 188 -7.37 21.49 32.55
C TYR A 188 -7.80 22.27 33.80
N VAL A 189 -8.31 23.50 33.64
CA VAL A 189 -8.83 24.30 34.76
C VAL A 189 -10.03 23.63 35.42
N GLU A 190 -10.92 23.00 34.65
CA GLU A 190 -12.07 22.28 35.21
C GLU A 190 -11.64 21.04 36.00
N GLU A 191 -10.66 20.28 35.50
CA GLU A 191 -10.03 19.17 36.23
C GLU A 191 -9.43 19.64 37.57
N LEU A 192 -8.75 20.80 37.60
CA LEU A 192 -8.23 21.39 38.84
C LEU A 192 -9.34 21.79 39.82
N LYS A 193 -10.48 22.30 39.34
CA LYS A 193 -11.63 22.61 40.21
C LYS A 193 -12.23 21.35 40.81
N GLU A 194 -12.36 20.31 40.01
CA GLU A 194 -12.87 19.01 40.48
C GLU A 194 -11.94 18.44 41.55
N GLN A 195 -10.63 18.39 41.29
CA GLN A 195 -9.61 17.93 42.24
C GLN A 195 -9.67 18.74 43.55
N TYR A 196 -9.73 20.07 43.47
CA TYR A 196 -9.85 20.92 44.65
C TYR A 196 -11.12 20.62 45.46
N GLY A 197 -12.24 20.38 44.79
CA GLY A 197 -13.48 19.98 45.42
C GLY A 197 -13.38 18.65 46.17
N GLN A 198 -12.69 17.67 45.57
CA GLN A 198 -12.43 16.36 46.18
C GLN A 198 -11.47 16.47 47.38
N ASP A 199 -10.34 17.14 47.21
CA ASP A 199 -9.33 17.35 48.25
C ASP A 199 -9.93 18.05 49.47
N ARG A 200 -10.76 19.07 49.25
CA ARG A 200 -11.46 19.78 50.33
C ARG A 200 -12.38 18.86 51.13
N ARG A 201 -13.06 17.91 50.47
CA ARG A 201 -13.91 16.92 51.19
C ARG A 201 -13.05 16.00 52.03
N VAL A 202 -12.00 15.42 51.45
CA VAL A 202 -11.07 14.52 52.15
C VAL A 202 -10.43 15.21 53.37
N ILE A 203 -9.95 16.44 53.22
CA ILE A 203 -9.38 17.23 54.33
C ILE A 203 -10.43 17.44 55.43
N LYS A 204 -11.67 17.78 55.06
CA LYS A 204 -12.76 17.98 56.03
C LYS A 204 -13.09 16.70 56.80
N ASP A 205 -13.12 15.56 56.11
CA ASP A 205 -13.38 14.25 56.72
C ASP A 205 -12.26 13.86 57.70
N ILE A 206 -10.99 14.03 57.31
CA ILE A 206 -9.84 13.80 58.19
C ILE A 206 -9.89 14.70 59.44
N LEU A 207 -10.24 15.99 59.27
CA LEU A 207 -10.35 16.92 60.40
C LEU A 207 -11.48 16.53 61.36
N ASN A 208 -12.61 16.03 60.84
CA ASN A 208 -13.72 15.55 61.66
C ASN A 208 -13.34 14.27 62.43
N ASP A 209 -12.66 13.32 61.77
CA ASP A 209 -12.23 12.06 62.37
C ASP A 209 -11.15 12.24 63.45
N GLN A 210 -10.28 13.25 63.32
CA GLN A 210 -9.23 13.54 64.29
C GLN A 210 -9.72 14.21 65.59
N LYS A 211 -11.03 14.51 65.75
CA LYS A 211 -11.62 15.14 66.95
C LYS A 211 -10.75 16.25 67.58
N LYS A 212 -10.14 17.13 66.78
CA LYS A 212 -9.61 18.37 67.33
C LYS A 212 -10.77 19.33 67.51
N VAL A 213 -11.26 19.39 68.75
CA VAL A 213 -12.12 20.48 69.22
C VAL A 213 -11.31 21.77 69.06
N VAL A 214 -11.72 22.63 68.13
CA VAL A 214 -11.17 23.99 68.04
C VAL A 214 -11.69 24.75 69.25
N GLN A 215 -10.82 25.02 70.23
CA GLN A 215 -11.12 26.02 71.25
C GLN A 215 -10.89 27.40 70.65
N VAL A 216 -11.91 28.25 70.85
CA VAL A 216 -12.01 29.66 70.45
C VAL A 216 -10.92 30.50 71.11
#